data_AF-A0A6A4NZG4-F1
#
_entry.id   AF-A0A6A4NZG4-F1
#
_cell.length_a   1.000
_cell.length_b   1.000
_cell.length_c   1.000
_cell.angle_alpha   90.00
_cell.angle_beta   90.00
_cell.angle_gamma   90.00
#
_symmetry.space_group_name_H-M   'P 1'
#
loop_
_entity.id
_entity.type
_entity.pdbx_description
1 polymer ?
#
loop_
_entity_poly.entity_id
_entity_poly.type
_entity_poly.pdbx_seq_one_letter_code
_entity_poly.pdbx_strand_id
1 'polypeptide(L)'
;MEPIQESPRASKNVIDTAAPIESVKDAVSKFGGNIYWRGRRTQSLEKSKLEGLNFGKPDIAEELENTKKLIEELKVKLENVEREEGEVKEEVEIMSLKIEEMEQDIVNEASIEAKAQVEVEKSRHAAAVSDLKFIRRELESMHKEYDSMVSGRDIVVKRAEEAVSASKEVEKEVEDLSAEFIATKESLDAEEQRLGVMDEECHKLKVEFEEAEEEFQLLNQQVLSARVRKSKLDASCSLVLDLKDELCAYMESKMNDEGDEERKKELEEVKVNIEKATAEVNRLREASASLKLNVAQEKSVLTNLRQSEETASAAVVTLQEELEKTKYAIAFLKMKEEEARKMMIELPKKLRQAEEDADEAKSLAQSAQLELVEAQEEAQEAKDRASTLESRLVASQVEIKAAKVSEKLAKESIKALEKSESSRSNNDTNSSVTITLDEYHELSKRSYKAEEQARARVAAANSQIEMAKESEVRSLEMLEELNEELAVRRESLNIATKNAEKARQGKLALEEELRTWRAEEEQQRNDITTAAAAAAAAATEPVHDLLCSKGKAPLNNTETESAPDTKSKKKKKRSLFPAKVVMFFSKRKTHPTK
;
A
#
# COMPACT_ATOMS: atom_id res chain seq x y z
N MET A 1 -48.33 18.91 -3.83
CA MET A 1 -49.22 18.35 -2.80
C MET A 1 -48.88 19.02 -1.48
N GLU A 2 -49.90 19.64 -0.92
CA GLU A 2 -50.08 20.32 0.38
C GLU A 2 -48.92 20.42 1.40
N PRO A 3 -48.71 21.62 1.97
CA PRO A 3 -48.20 21.79 3.33
C PRO A 3 -49.38 21.89 4.33
N ILE A 4 -49.37 21.05 5.36
CA ILE A 4 -50.38 21.10 6.43
C ILE A 4 -50.00 22.17 7.45
N GLN A 5 -50.88 23.15 7.48
CA GLN A 5 -51.13 24.17 8.48
C GLN A 5 -51.49 23.52 9.82
N GLU A 6 -50.89 23.97 10.93
CA GLU A 6 -51.64 24.10 12.20
C GLU A 6 -50.96 25.08 13.17
N SER A 7 -51.70 26.14 13.46
CA SER A 7 -51.47 27.07 14.57
C SER A 7 -52.14 26.51 15.82
N PRO A 8 -51.64 26.86 17.02
CA PRO A 8 -52.58 27.27 18.06
C PRO A 8 -52.23 28.64 18.64
N ARG A 9 -53.13 29.58 18.34
CA ARG A 9 -53.77 30.54 19.24
C ARG A 9 -52.91 31.11 20.37
N ALA A 10 -52.58 32.39 20.19
CA ALA A 10 -52.25 33.32 21.25
C ALA A 10 -53.37 33.37 22.32
N SER A 11 -53.10 32.78 23.48
CA SER A 11 -53.76 33.16 24.73
C SER A 11 -53.14 34.49 25.17
N LYS A 12 -53.86 35.59 24.94
CA LYS A 12 -53.63 36.88 25.58
C LYS A 12 -53.86 36.73 27.09
N ASN A 13 -52.84 36.28 27.81
CA ASN A 13 -52.73 36.53 29.23
C ASN A 13 -51.96 37.83 29.36
N VAL A 14 -52.69 38.92 29.56
CA VAL A 14 -52.14 40.18 30.07
C VAL A 14 -51.54 39.83 31.42
N ILE A 15 -50.22 39.69 31.48
CA ILE A 15 -49.50 39.64 32.74
C ILE A 15 -49.51 41.08 33.26
N ASP A 16 -50.29 41.28 34.31
CA ASP A 16 -50.28 42.48 35.12
C ASP A 16 -48.85 42.71 35.64
N THR A 17 -48.18 43.75 35.13
CA THR A 17 -46.86 44.18 35.58
C THR A 17 -46.94 45.23 36.69
N ALA A 18 -48.08 45.36 37.38
CA ALA A 18 -48.15 46.15 38.60
C ALA A 18 -47.31 45.49 39.70
N ALA A 19 -46.33 46.24 40.21
CA ALA A 19 -45.47 45.83 41.30
C ALA A 19 -46.32 45.38 42.51
N PRO A 20 -46.06 44.20 43.11
CA PRO A 20 -46.61 43.91 44.41
C PRO A 20 -45.89 44.86 45.37
N ILE A 21 -46.67 45.81 45.93
CA ILE A 21 -46.36 46.63 47.11
C ILE A 21 -45.14 47.57 46.99
N GLU A 22 -45.39 48.78 46.48
CA GLU A 22 -44.66 49.98 46.89
C GLU A 22 -45.04 50.33 48.34
N SER A 23 -44.03 50.39 49.22
CA SER A 23 -44.09 50.97 50.57
C SER A 23 -44.73 50.14 51.68
N VAL A 24 -43.89 49.82 52.68
CA VAL A 24 -44.22 49.22 53.99
C VAL A 24 -45.23 50.05 54.82
N LYS A 25 -45.59 51.27 54.37
CA LYS A 25 -46.54 52.15 55.06
C LYS A 25 -48.03 51.80 54.87
N ASP A 26 -48.42 51.05 53.83
CA ASP A 26 -49.84 50.77 53.56
C ASP A 26 -50.39 49.46 54.15
N ALA A 27 -49.53 48.61 54.72
CA ALA A 27 -49.95 47.39 55.42
C ALA A 27 -50.49 47.63 56.85
N VAL A 28 -50.41 48.87 57.35
CA VAL A 28 -50.92 49.24 58.70
C VAL A 28 -52.41 49.65 58.69
N SER A 29 -53.07 49.67 57.52
CA SER A 29 -54.45 50.16 57.40
C SER A 29 -55.56 49.08 57.38
N LYS A 30 -55.26 47.83 57.77
CA LYS A 30 -56.28 46.73 57.86
C LYS A 30 -56.56 46.18 59.26
N PHE A 31 -55.88 46.67 60.29
CA PHE A 31 -56.26 46.43 61.69
C PHE A 31 -56.42 47.79 62.36
N GLY A 32 -57.67 48.23 62.47
CA GLY A 32 -58.03 49.59 62.86
C GLY A 32 -57.66 49.99 64.29
N GLY A 33 -57.67 51.31 64.52
CA GLY A 33 -57.70 51.87 65.86
C GLY A 33 -56.94 53.20 66.02
N ASN A 34 -57.39 54.24 65.32
CA ASN A 34 -56.97 55.62 65.61
C ASN A 34 -57.53 56.03 66.98
N ILE A 35 -56.69 56.16 68.01
CA ILE A 35 -57.09 56.77 69.29
C ILE A 35 -56.29 58.06 69.51
N TYR A 36 -56.93 59.18 69.17
CA TYR A 36 -56.55 60.52 69.62
C TYR A 36 -56.81 60.65 71.13
N TRP A 37 -55.77 60.78 71.94
CA TRP A 37 -55.89 61.38 73.28
C TRP A 37 -55.40 62.83 73.23
N ARG A 38 -56.33 63.74 72.88
CA ARG A 38 -56.17 65.18 73.10
C ARG A 38 -56.63 65.50 74.53
N GLY A 39 -55.85 66.34 75.21
CA GLY A 39 -55.87 66.52 76.66
C GLY A 39 -57.18 66.92 77.32
N ARG A 40 -57.27 66.58 78.61
CA ARG A 40 -58.00 67.35 79.61
C ARG A 40 -57.06 67.75 80.73
N ARG A 41 -56.76 69.05 80.73
CA ARG A 41 -56.29 69.84 81.87
C ARG A 41 -57.54 70.14 82.71
N THR A 42 -57.55 69.77 84.00
CA THR A 42 -58.45 70.37 84.99
C THR A 42 -57.71 70.55 86.30
N GLN A 43 -57.98 71.70 86.90
CA GLN A 43 -57.21 72.41 87.91
C GLN A 43 -58.01 72.41 89.22
N SER A 44 -57.29 72.35 90.35
CA SER A 44 -57.60 72.85 91.70
C SER A 44 -58.75 72.27 92.55
N LEU A 45 -58.32 71.78 93.73
CA LEU A 45 -58.74 72.18 95.09
C LEU A 45 -60.20 72.61 95.33
N GLU A 46 -60.91 71.87 96.19
CA GLU A 46 -61.33 72.40 97.50
C GLU A 46 -61.79 71.30 98.48
N LYS A 47 -61.64 71.63 99.76
CA LYS A 47 -61.74 70.79 100.97
C LYS A 47 -63.16 70.74 101.52
N SER A 48 -63.52 69.67 102.24
CA SER A 48 -63.94 69.65 103.67
C SER A 48 -64.69 68.34 104.00
N LYS A 49 -64.16 67.51 104.91
CA LYS A 49 -64.50 67.34 106.36
C LYS A 49 -65.48 66.16 106.57
N LEU A 50 -65.45 65.36 107.65
CA LEU A 50 -64.49 65.00 108.72
C LEU A 50 -65.16 63.90 109.58
N GLU A 51 -64.40 63.30 110.49
CA GLU A 51 -64.75 62.54 111.73
C GLU A 51 -64.71 61.01 111.64
N GLY A 52 -63.99 60.28 112.50
CA GLY A 52 -63.14 60.55 113.69
C GLY A 52 -62.50 59.19 114.08
N LEU A 53 -61.39 59.00 114.81
CA LEU A 53 -60.78 59.50 116.06
C LEU A 53 -59.34 58.89 116.03
N ASN A 54 -58.23 59.37 116.62
CA ASN A 54 -57.98 60.14 117.83
C ASN A 54 -56.53 60.69 117.78
N PHE A 55 -56.29 61.78 118.49
CA PHE A 55 -55.09 62.62 118.47
C PHE A 55 -53.85 62.03 119.18
N GLY A 56 -52.66 62.34 118.64
CA GLY A 56 -51.41 62.34 119.37
C GLY A 56 -50.20 62.61 118.47
N LYS A 57 -49.68 63.85 118.43
CA LYS A 57 -48.37 64.18 117.81
C LYS A 57 -47.26 63.32 118.42
N PRO A 58 -46.31 62.80 117.63
CA PRO A 58 -45.10 63.57 117.30
C PRO A 58 -44.55 63.42 115.85
N ASP A 59 -43.61 64.30 115.51
CA ASP A 59 -42.58 64.30 114.44
C ASP A 59 -42.90 64.08 112.95
N ILE A 60 -43.42 65.16 112.34
CA ILE A 60 -43.43 65.41 110.87
C ILE A 60 -42.00 65.40 110.26
N ALA A 61 -40.96 65.58 111.07
CA ALA A 61 -39.57 65.65 110.60
C ALA A 61 -39.00 64.29 110.16
N GLU A 62 -39.38 63.20 110.82
CA GLU A 62 -38.85 61.86 110.53
C GLU A 62 -39.44 61.26 109.25
N GLU A 63 -40.73 61.48 109.00
CA GLU A 63 -41.39 61.10 107.73
C GLU A 63 -40.84 61.91 106.54
N LEU A 64 -40.51 63.19 106.75
CA LEU A 64 -39.88 64.02 105.72
C LEU A 64 -38.46 63.53 105.40
N GLU A 65 -37.71 63.08 106.40
CA GLU A 65 -36.36 62.54 106.21
C GLU A 65 -36.40 61.18 105.51
N ASN A 66 -37.36 60.31 105.85
CA ASN A 66 -37.55 59.02 105.18
C ASN A 66 -38.00 59.18 103.72
N THR A 67 -38.88 60.15 103.43
CA THR A 67 -39.30 60.45 102.06
C THR A 67 -38.17 61.06 101.22
N LYS A 68 -37.29 61.89 101.81
CA LYS A 68 -36.07 62.37 101.13
C LYS A 68 -35.14 61.22 100.78
N LYS A 69 -34.83 60.32 101.74
CA LYS A 69 -33.99 59.14 101.48
C LYS A 69 -34.53 58.27 100.34
N LEU A 70 -35.85 58.07 100.29
CA LEU A 70 -36.49 57.33 99.20
C LEU A 70 -36.37 58.05 97.85
N ILE A 71 -36.49 59.38 97.83
CA ILE A 71 -36.28 60.18 96.61
C ILE A 71 -34.83 60.09 96.14
N GLU A 72 -33.85 60.18 97.04
CA GLU A 72 -32.44 59.99 96.72
C GLU A 72 -32.17 58.58 96.15
N GLU A 73 -32.72 57.53 96.76
CA GLU A 73 -32.56 56.15 96.29
C GLU A 73 -33.21 55.94 94.91
N LEU A 74 -34.41 56.48 94.69
CA LEU A 74 -35.08 56.43 93.39
C LEU A 74 -34.33 57.22 92.32
N LYS A 75 -33.68 58.31 92.69
CA LYS A 75 -32.86 59.12 91.78
C LYS A 75 -31.62 58.35 91.32
N VAL A 76 -30.93 57.67 92.23
CA VAL A 76 -29.78 56.80 91.89
C VAL A 76 -30.21 55.62 91.02
N LYS A 77 -31.37 55.02 91.29
CA LYS A 77 -31.93 53.95 90.44
C LYS A 77 -32.29 54.46 89.05
N LEU A 78 -32.89 55.66 88.95
CA LEU A 78 -33.19 56.28 87.66
C LEU A 78 -31.90 56.54 86.87
N GLU A 79 -30.87 57.10 87.51
CA GLU A 79 -29.57 57.36 86.87
C GLU A 79 -28.86 56.06 86.43
N ASN A 80 -29.01 54.96 87.18
CA ASN A 80 -28.51 53.66 86.76
C ASN A 80 -29.29 53.09 85.57
N VAL A 81 -30.63 53.18 85.57
CA VAL A 81 -31.47 52.73 84.44
C VAL A 81 -31.19 53.55 83.18
N GLU A 82 -30.97 54.87 83.31
CA GLU A 82 -30.58 55.73 82.20
C GLU A 82 -29.19 55.35 81.63
N ARG A 83 -28.25 54.92 82.48
CA ARG A 83 -26.94 54.42 82.03
C ARG A 83 -27.05 53.07 81.32
N GLU A 84 -27.80 52.13 81.90
CA GLU A 84 -28.07 50.81 81.30
C GLU A 84 -28.83 50.96 79.97
N GLU A 85 -29.77 51.90 79.86
CA GLU A 85 -30.43 52.23 78.58
C GLU A 85 -29.45 52.79 77.55
N GLY A 86 -28.47 53.60 77.98
CA GLY A 86 -27.39 54.08 77.13
C GLY A 86 -26.50 52.95 76.61
N GLU A 87 -26.08 52.05 77.49
CA GLU A 87 -25.27 50.87 77.14
C GLU A 87 -26.02 49.94 76.18
N VAL A 88 -27.30 49.67 76.43
CA VAL A 88 -28.15 48.87 75.54
C VAL A 88 -28.33 49.53 74.18
N LYS A 89 -28.45 50.86 74.10
CA LYS A 89 -28.54 51.57 72.82
C LYS A 89 -27.25 51.46 72.02
N GLU A 90 -26.09 51.60 72.65
CA GLU A 90 -24.79 51.40 72.00
C GLU A 90 -24.63 49.95 71.50
N GLU A 91 -25.01 48.96 72.31
CA GLU A 91 -24.98 47.55 71.91
C GLU A 91 -25.93 47.24 70.74
N VAL A 92 -27.12 47.85 70.74
CA VAL A 92 -28.08 47.73 69.63
C VAL A 92 -27.53 48.38 68.36
N GLU A 93 -26.87 49.53 68.45
CA GLU A 93 -26.27 50.20 67.30
C GLU A 93 -25.09 49.39 66.72
N ILE A 94 -24.24 48.82 67.58
CA ILE A 94 -23.16 47.90 67.19
C ILE A 94 -23.74 46.65 66.51
N MET A 95 -24.79 46.06 67.07
CA MET A 95 -25.45 44.89 66.50
C MET A 95 -26.08 45.21 65.15
N SER A 96 -26.71 46.38 65.01
CA SER A 96 -27.29 46.84 63.74
C SER A 96 -26.24 47.00 62.65
N LEU A 97 -25.10 47.63 62.96
CA LEU A 97 -23.99 47.77 62.01
C LEU A 97 -23.41 46.41 61.61
N LYS A 98 -23.37 45.44 62.55
CA LYS A 98 -22.88 44.09 62.24
C LYS A 98 -23.83 43.31 61.32
N ILE A 99 -25.14 43.51 61.49
CA ILE A 99 -26.15 42.92 60.62
C ILE A 99 -26.03 43.50 59.21
N GLU A 100 -25.90 44.83 59.06
CA GLU A 100 -25.71 45.47 57.75
C GLU A 100 -24.42 45.00 57.05
N GLU A 101 -23.32 44.82 57.77
CA GLU A 101 -22.08 44.26 57.22
C GLU A 101 -22.30 42.83 56.70
N MET A 102 -22.94 41.97 57.50
CA MET A 102 -23.24 40.59 57.09
C MET A 102 -24.19 40.52 55.89
N GLU A 103 -25.20 41.39 55.83
CA GLU A 103 -26.12 41.46 54.70
C GLU A 103 -25.40 41.87 53.40
N GLN A 104 -24.49 42.85 53.50
CA GLN A 104 -23.69 43.29 52.36
C GLN A 104 -22.73 42.20 51.87
N ASP A 105 -22.10 41.45 52.79
CA ASP A 105 -21.22 40.32 52.47
C ASP A 105 -21.99 39.18 51.77
N ILE A 106 -23.19 38.84 52.24
CA ILE A 106 -24.04 37.80 51.63
C ILE A 106 -24.42 38.19 50.18
N VAL A 107 -24.78 39.46 49.95
CA VAL A 107 -25.14 39.95 48.61
C VAL A 107 -23.94 39.94 47.67
N ASN A 108 -22.76 40.33 48.16
CA ASN A 108 -21.52 40.33 47.38
C ASN A 108 -21.05 38.90 47.06
N GLU A 109 -21.06 37.98 48.03
CA GLU A 109 -20.68 36.58 47.87
C GLU A 109 -21.57 35.88 46.83
N ALA A 110 -22.90 36.03 46.93
CA ALA A 110 -23.85 35.47 45.98
C ALA A 110 -23.67 36.03 44.55
N SER A 111 -23.28 37.31 44.42
CA SER A 111 -22.98 37.96 43.14
C SER A 111 -21.68 37.45 42.52
N ILE A 112 -20.66 37.20 43.35
CA ILE A 112 -19.37 36.62 42.92
C ILE A 112 -19.58 35.17 42.47
N GLU A 113 -20.31 34.36 43.23
CA GLU A 113 -20.57 32.96 42.88
C GLU A 113 -21.40 32.82 41.60
N ALA A 114 -22.44 33.65 41.43
CA ALA A 114 -23.22 33.68 40.18
C ALA A 114 -22.37 34.11 38.96
N LYS A 115 -21.47 35.10 39.13
CA LYS A 115 -20.55 35.51 38.07
C LYS A 115 -19.51 34.44 37.75
N ALA A 116 -18.97 33.76 38.77
CA ALA A 116 -18.02 32.67 38.59
C ALA A 116 -18.66 31.50 37.81
N GLN A 117 -19.88 31.10 38.16
CA GLN A 117 -20.58 30.03 37.46
C GLN A 117 -20.87 30.40 35.99
N VAL A 118 -21.27 31.65 35.72
CA VAL A 118 -21.49 32.12 34.34
C VAL A 118 -20.18 32.13 33.54
N GLU A 119 -19.06 32.50 34.15
CA GLU A 119 -17.76 32.52 33.48
C GLU A 119 -17.24 31.10 33.20
N VAL A 120 -17.48 30.15 34.11
CA VAL A 120 -17.20 28.72 33.91
C VAL A 120 -18.01 28.18 32.73
N GLU A 121 -19.32 28.46 32.67
CA GLU A 121 -20.17 28.00 31.56
C GLU A 121 -19.79 28.66 30.22
N LYS A 122 -19.43 29.95 30.22
CA LYS A 122 -18.90 30.62 29.02
C LYS A 122 -17.61 29.98 28.52
N SER A 123 -16.69 29.66 29.44
CA SER A 123 -15.43 29.00 29.10
C SER A 123 -15.68 27.59 28.53
N ARG A 124 -16.61 26.84 29.13
CA ARG A 124 -17.02 25.52 28.65
C ARG A 124 -17.67 25.59 27.26
N HIS A 125 -18.53 26.59 27.02
CA HIS A 125 -19.13 26.82 25.70
C HIS A 125 -18.08 27.20 24.65
N ALA A 126 -17.12 28.06 25.00
CA ALA A 126 -16.03 28.46 24.11
C ALA A 126 -15.14 27.27 23.71
N ALA A 127 -14.86 26.36 24.66
CA ALA A 127 -14.16 25.11 24.38
C ALA A 127 -14.95 24.23 23.40
N ALA A 128 -16.24 23.97 23.67
CA ALA A 128 -17.10 23.17 22.80
C ALA A 128 -17.23 23.75 21.37
N VAL A 129 -17.30 25.08 21.23
CA VAL A 129 -17.32 25.75 19.92
C VAL A 129 -16.00 25.57 19.18
N SER A 130 -14.87 25.58 19.91
CA SER A 130 -13.54 25.34 19.33
C SER A 130 -13.39 23.90 18.84
N ASP A 131 -13.89 22.93 19.61
CA ASP A 131 -13.92 21.51 19.23
C ASP A 131 -14.83 21.27 18.01
N LEU A 132 -16.02 21.87 17.98
CA LEU A 132 -16.90 21.80 16.80
C LEU A 132 -16.28 22.44 15.56
N LYS A 133 -15.49 23.52 15.72
CA LYS A 133 -14.71 24.09 14.61
C LYS A 133 -13.58 23.16 14.17
N PHE A 134 -12.96 22.43 15.09
CA PHE A 134 -11.94 21.44 14.78
C PHE A 134 -12.52 20.26 14.00
N ILE A 135 -13.57 19.62 14.51
CA ILE A 135 -14.25 18.49 13.86
C ILE A 135 -14.73 18.88 12.45
N ARG A 136 -15.29 20.09 12.27
CA ARG A 136 -15.70 20.57 10.96
C ARG A 136 -14.52 20.71 9.98
N ARG A 137 -13.35 21.18 10.43
CA ARG A 137 -12.17 21.28 9.58
C ARG A 137 -11.64 19.90 9.18
N GLU A 138 -11.65 18.97 10.11
CA GLU A 138 -11.25 17.58 9.86
C GLU A 138 -12.21 16.90 8.87
N LEU A 139 -13.52 17.07 9.07
CA LEU A 139 -14.55 16.55 8.18
C LEU A 139 -14.44 17.15 6.76
N GLU A 140 -14.12 18.44 6.64
CA GLU A 140 -13.84 19.09 5.36
C GLU A 140 -12.56 18.53 4.69
N SER A 141 -11.52 18.20 5.47
CA SER A 141 -10.31 17.54 4.95
C SER A 141 -10.64 16.15 4.40
N MET A 142 -11.36 15.35 5.18
CA MET A 142 -11.81 14.02 4.79
C MET A 142 -12.66 14.03 3.51
N HIS A 143 -13.56 15.02 3.35
CA HIS A 143 -14.33 15.16 2.12
C HIS A 143 -13.43 15.47 0.91
N LYS A 144 -12.42 16.34 1.06
CA LYS A 144 -11.47 16.64 -0.02
C LYS A 144 -10.62 15.43 -0.39
N GLU A 145 -10.18 14.67 0.60
CA GLU A 145 -9.43 13.43 0.39
C GLU A 145 -10.29 12.38 -0.32
N TYR A 146 -11.57 12.25 0.07
CA TYR A 146 -12.53 11.40 -0.60
C TYR A 146 -12.76 11.82 -2.06
N ASP A 147 -12.98 13.11 -2.33
CA ASP A 147 -13.16 13.62 -3.70
C ASP A 147 -11.89 13.38 -4.57
N SER A 148 -10.71 13.55 -3.97
CA SER A 148 -9.44 13.21 -4.63
C SER A 148 -9.31 11.71 -4.90
N MET A 149 -9.78 10.86 -3.98
CA MET A 149 -9.77 9.40 -4.15
C MET A 149 -10.75 8.97 -5.24
N VAL A 150 -11.96 9.53 -5.26
CA VAL A 150 -12.99 9.25 -6.27
C VAL A 150 -12.50 9.65 -7.65
N SER A 151 -11.92 10.85 -7.80
CA SER A 151 -11.36 11.29 -9.08
C SER A 151 -10.17 10.41 -9.52
N GLY A 152 -9.30 9.99 -8.59
CA GLY A 152 -8.23 9.02 -8.86
C GLY A 152 -8.76 7.66 -9.33
N ARG A 153 -9.79 7.13 -8.65
CA ARG A 153 -10.47 5.88 -9.03
C ARG A 153 -11.06 5.99 -10.43
N ASP A 154 -11.74 7.09 -10.76
CA ASP A 154 -12.35 7.29 -12.08
C ASP A 154 -11.30 7.33 -13.21
N ILE A 155 -10.11 7.88 -12.94
CA ILE A 155 -8.98 7.84 -13.89
C ILE A 155 -8.47 6.40 -14.08
N VAL A 156 -8.32 5.64 -12.98
CA VAL A 156 -7.88 4.23 -13.05
C VAL A 156 -8.90 3.38 -13.81
N VAL A 157 -10.20 3.59 -13.58
CA VAL A 157 -11.28 2.91 -14.30
C VAL A 157 -11.20 3.19 -15.81
N LYS A 158 -11.06 4.45 -16.22
CA LYS A 158 -10.90 4.79 -17.65
C LYS A 158 -9.69 4.12 -18.28
N ARG A 159 -8.54 4.11 -17.61
CA ARG A 159 -7.34 3.41 -18.10
C ARG A 159 -7.54 1.89 -18.20
N ALA A 160 -8.26 1.30 -17.25
CA ALA A 160 -8.58 -0.12 -17.31
C ALA A 160 -9.52 -0.44 -18.49
N GLU A 161 -10.52 0.41 -18.75
CA GLU A 161 -11.42 0.28 -19.92
C GLU A 161 -10.67 0.41 -21.25
N GLU A 162 -9.73 1.36 -21.34
CA GLU A 162 -8.83 1.51 -22.50
C GLU A 162 -7.95 0.27 -22.70
N ALA A 163 -7.34 -0.26 -21.63
CA ALA A 163 -6.53 -1.47 -21.69
C ALA A 163 -7.34 -2.71 -22.10
N VAL A 164 -8.57 -2.85 -21.60
CA VAL A 164 -9.49 -3.92 -22.01
C VAL A 164 -9.88 -3.78 -23.48
N SER A 165 -10.10 -2.56 -23.96
CA SER A 165 -10.43 -2.31 -25.36
C SER A 165 -9.25 -2.65 -26.28
N ALA A 166 -8.03 -2.27 -25.90
CA ALA A 166 -6.81 -2.64 -26.62
C ALA A 166 -6.57 -4.16 -26.59
N SER A 167 -6.80 -4.83 -25.46
CA SER A 167 -6.69 -6.29 -25.37
C SER A 167 -7.67 -7.00 -26.29
N LYS A 168 -8.89 -6.49 -26.44
CA LYS A 168 -9.89 -7.04 -27.38
C LYS A 168 -9.51 -6.85 -28.84
N GLU A 169 -8.77 -5.79 -29.17
CA GLU A 169 -8.25 -5.57 -30.51
C GLU A 169 -7.13 -6.58 -30.81
N VAL A 170 -6.19 -6.77 -29.87
CA VAL A 170 -5.15 -7.79 -29.97
C VAL A 170 -5.74 -9.20 -30.06
N GLU A 171 -6.79 -9.50 -29.29
CA GLU A 171 -7.50 -10.78 -29.36
C GLU A 171 -8.04 -11.04 -30.78
N LYS A 172 -8.66 -10.04 -31.41
CA LYS A 172 -9.11 -10.15 -32.81
C LYS A 172 -7.95 -10.35 -33.78
N GLU A 173 -6.86 -9.62 -33.64
CA GLU A 173 -5.67 -9.79 -34.49
C GLU A 173 -5.10 -11.21 -34.37
N VAL A 174 -5.11 -11.79 -33.17
CA VAL A 174 -4.67 -13.17 -32.94
C VAL A 174 -5.66 -14.18 -33.55
N GLU A 175 -6.97 -13.94 -33.46
CA GLU A 175 -7.98 -14.75 -34.14
C GLU A 175 -7.79 -14.71 -35.67
N ASP A 176 -7.58 -13.53 -36.25
CA ASP A 176 -7.34 -13.35 -37.69
C ASP A 176 -6.06 -14.04 -38.16
N LEU A 177 -4.94 -13.85 -37.42
CA LEU A 177 -3.67 -14.54 -37.71
C LEU A 177 -3.81 -16.06 -37.57
N SER A 178 -4.61 -16.55 -36.62
CA SER A 178 -4.86 -17.98 -36.46
C SER A 178 -5.64 -18.54 -37.65
N ALA A 179 -6.61 -17.78 -38.18
CA ALA A 179 -7.34 -18.16 -39.39
C ALA A 179 -6.41 -18.17 -40.62
N GLU A 180 -5.54 -17.17 -40.79
CA GLU A 180 -4.52 -17.17 -41.85
C GLU A 180 -3.54 -18.35 -41.71
N PHE A 181 -3.11 -18.67 -40.49
CA PHE A 181 -2.25 -19.83 -40.25
C PHE A 181 -2.92 -21.14 -40.65
N ILE A 182 -4.20 -21.32 -40.33
CA ILE A 182 -4.96 -22.49 -40.75
C ILE A 182 -5.05 -22.54 -42.29
N ALA A 183 -5.41 -21.44 -42.94
CA ALA A 183 -5.52 -21.38 -44.40
C ALA A 183 -4.19 -21.66 -45.12
N THR A 184 -3.08 -21.11 -44.61
CA THR A 184 -1.74 -21.35 -45.17
C THR A 184 -1.28 -22.78 -44.94
N LYS A 185 -1.58 -23.37 -43.77
CA LYS A 185 -1.33 -24.80 -43.50
C LYS A 185 -2.11 -25.69 -44.46
N GLU A 186 -3.42 -25.44 -44.64
CA GLU A 186 -4.25 -26.20 -45.58
C GLU A 186 -3.72 -26.12 -47.02
N SER A 187 -3.21 -24.95 -47.43
CA SER A 187 -2.57 -24.79 -48.74
C SER A 187 -1.25 -25.56 -48.85
N LEU A 188 -0.45 -25.62 -47.78
CA LEU A 188 0.80 -26.38 -47.77
C LEU A 188 0.54 -27.89 -47.82
N ASP A 189 -0.42 -28.38 -47.03
CA ASP A 189 -0.83 -29.79 -47.03
C ASP A 189 -1.37 -30.20 -48.43
N ALA A 190 -2.07 -29.29 -49.12
CA ALA A 190 -2.51 -29.51 -50.51
C ALA A 190 -1.35 -29.54 -51.51
N GLU A 191 -0.31 -28.72 -51.32
CA GLU A 191 0.88 -28.72 -52.18
C GLU A 191 1.78 -29.93 -51.90
N GLU A 192 1.89 -30.39 -50.64
CA GLU A 192 2.58 -31.63 -50.29
C GLU A 192 1.94 -32.83 -50.99
N GLN A 193 0.61 -32.90 -51.02
CA GLN A 193 -0.10 -33.92 -51.79
C GLN A 193 0.20 -33.83 -53.30
N ARG A 194 0.34 -32.62 -53.86
CA ARG A 194 0.72 -32.43 -55.27
C ARG A 194 2.16 -32.87 -55.54
N LEU A 195 3.10 -32.54 -54.65
CA LEU A 195 4.49 -32.98 -54.74
C LEU A 195 4.60 -34.51 -54.65
N GLY A 196 3.82 -35.15 -53.78
CA GLY A 196 3.74 -36.61 -53.73
C GLY A 196 3.31 -37.25 -55.05
N VAL A 197 2.33 -36.65 -55.74
CA VAL A 197 1.92 -37.10 -57.09
C VAL A 197 3.01 -36.83 -58.13
N MET A 198 3.68 -35.68 -58.06
CA MET A 198 4.79 -35.33 -58.97
C MET A 198 5.99 -36.26 -58.79
N ASP A 199 6.30 -36.69 -57.57
CA ASP A 199 7.37 -37.66 -57.29
C ASP A 199 7.07 -39.03 -57.92
N GLU A 200 5.80 -39.48 -57.90
CA GLU A 200 5.37 -40.69 -58.61
C GLU A 200 5.53 -40.57 -60.13
N GLU A 201 5.17 -39.42 -60.71
CA GLU A 201 5.36 -39.14 -62.14
C GLU A 201 6.85 -39.05 -62.52
N CYS A 202 7.68 -38.43 -61.67
CA CYS A 202 9.13 -38.34 -61.85
C CYS A 202 9.78 -39.73 -61.80
N HIS A 203 9.34 -40.59 -60.87
CA HIS A 203 9.81 -41.97 -60.81
C HIS A 203 9.44 -42.76 -62.08
N LYS A 204 8.22 -42.57 -62.58
CA LYS A 204 7.77 -43.19 -63.83
C LYS A 204 8.64 -42.73 -65.03
N LEU A 205 8.86 -41.43 -65.17
CA LEU A 205 9.71 -40.88 -66.23
C LEU A 205 11.16 -41.38 -66.13
N LYS A 206 11.67 -41.58 -64.92
CA LYS A 206 13.01 -42.15 -64.70
C LYS A 206 13.11 -43.59 -65.20
N VAL A 207 12.11 -44.42 -64.94
CA VAL A 207 12.07 -45.80 -65.45
C VAL A 207 12.02 -45.80 -66.98
N GLU A 208 11.17 -44.96 -67.58
CA GLU A 208 11.10 -44.81 -69.05
C GLU A 208 12.44 -44.34 -69.66
N PHE A 209 13.18 -43.48 -68.94
CA PHE A 209 14.52 -43.04 -69.35
C PHE A 209 15.56 -44.17 -69.28
N GLU A 210 15.57 -44.96 -68.19
CA GLU A 210 16.49 -46.09 -68.04
C GLU A 210 16.25 -47.13 -69.16
N GLU A 211 14.98 -47.42 -69.50
CA GLU A 211 14.63 -48.27 -70.64
C GLU A 211 15.17 -47.72 -71.97
N ALA A 212 14.99 -46.41 -72.23
CA ALA A 212 15.51 -45.77 -73.44
C ALA A 212 17.04 -45.75 -73.50
N GLU A 213 17.72 -45.62 -72.36
CA GLU A 213 19.18 -45.70 -72.27
C GLU A 213 19.69 -47.09 -72.61
N GLU A 214 19.03 -48.15 -72.12
CA GLU A 214 19.36 -49.54 -72.48
C GLU A 214 19.20 -49.79 -73.98
N GLU A 215 18.11 -49.31 -74.60
CA GLU A 215 17.90 -49.39 -76.04
C GLU A 215 19.01 -48.65 -76.82
N PHE A 216 19.42 -47.47 -76.34
CA PHE A 216 20.52 -46.71 -76.95
C PHE A 216 21.85 -47.46 -76.86
N GLN A 217 22.16 -48.09 -75.72
CA GLN A 217 23.37 -48.90 -75.56
C GLN A 217 23.40 -50.08 -76.54
N LEU A 218 22.27 -50.76 -76.71
CA LEU A 218 22.13 -51.85 -77.70
C LEU A 218 22.41 -51.33 -79.12
N LEU A 219 21.82 -50.18 -79.48
CA LEU A 219 22.02 -49.57 -80.79
C LEU A 219 23.48 -49.16 -81.00
N ASN A 220 24.14 -48.60 -79.99
CA ASN A 220 25.55 -48.24 -80.05
C ASN A 220 26.45 -49.48 -80.28
N GLN A 221 26.15 -50.62 -79.64
CA GLN A 221 26.85 -51.87 -79.90
C GLN A 221 26.69 -52.32 -81.37
N GLN A 222 25.50 -52.17 -81.93
CA GLN A 222 25.26 -52.44 -83.36
C GLN A 222 26.09 -51.50 -84.25
N VAL A 223 26.17 -50.21 -83.93
CA VAL A 223 26.99 -49.22 -84.66
C VAL A 223 28.49 -49.57 -84.61
N LEU A 224 29.01 -49.99 -83.45
CA LEU A 224 30.40 -50.46 -83.33
C LEU A 224 30.66 -51.69 -84.22
N SER A 225 29.73 -52.65 -84.24
CA SER A 225 29.81 -53.80 -85.13
C SER A 225 29.82 -53.39 -86.61
N ALA A 226 29.04 -52.36 -86.97
CA ALA A 226 29.00 -51.81 -88.32
C ALA A 226 30.31 -51.08 -88.67
N ARG A 227 30.93 -50.35 -87.73
CA ARG A 227 32.24 -49.69 -87.91
C ARG A 227 33.35 -50.70 -88.20
N VAL A 228 33.36 -51.84 -87.50
CA VAL A 228 34.32 -52.93 -87.76
C VAL A 228 34.11 -53.55 -89.14
N ARG A 229 32.85 -53.71 -89.56
CA ARG A 229 32.56 -54.14 -90.94
C ARG A 229 33.04 -53.11 -91.96
N LYS A 230 32.94 -51.81 -91.66
CA LYS A 230 33.45 -50.72 -92.52
C LYS A 230 34.97 -50.73 -92.66
N SER A 231 35.74 -50.89 -91.58
CA SER A 231 37.21 -50.93 -91.68
C SER A 231 37.72 -52.13 -92.47
N LYS A 232 37.09 -53.30 -92.34
CA LYS A 232 37.37 -54.48 -93.18
C LYS A 232 37.14 -54.21 -94.67
N LEU A 233 36.17 -53.35 -94.95
CA LEU A 233 35.81 -52.99 -96.31
C LEU A 233 36.80 -51.99 -96.89
N ASP A 234 37.16 -50.95 -96.14
CA ASP A 234 38.20 -49.99 -96.54
C ASP A 234 39.54 -50.70 -96.84
N ALA A 235 39.90 -51.72 -96.04
CA ALA A 235 41.07 -52.57 -96.30
C ALA A 235 40.95 -53.39 -97.58
N SER A 236 39.75 -53.94 -97.86
CA SER A 236 39.48 -54.68 -99.10
C SER A 236 39.52 -53.77 -100.32
N CYS A 237 39.09 -52.50 -100.20
CA CYS A 237 39.14 -51.51 -101.27
C CYS A 237 40.56 -51.06 -101.59
N SER A 238 41.41 -50.89 -100.57
CA SER A 238 42.84 -50.61 -100.77
C SER A 238 43.51 -51.74 -101.55
N LEU A 239 43.24 -53.01 -101.19
CA LEU A 239 43.78 -54.17 -101.89
C LEU A 239 43.37 -54.19 -103.38
N VAL A 240 42.14 -53.79 -103.70
CA VAL A 240 41.67 -53.72 -105.10
C VAL A 240 42.38 -52.60 -105.87
N LEU A 241 42.66 -51.46 -105.22
CA LEU A 241 43.45 -50.39 -105.84
C LEU A 241 44.89 -50.87 -106.10
N ASP A 242 45.51 -51.54 -105.13
CA ASP A 242 46.86 -52.09 -105.27
C ASP A 242 46.94 -53.12 -106.41
N LEU A 243 45.96 -54.03 -106.50
CA LEU A 243 45.85 -55.00 -107.60
C LEU A 243 45.61 -54.33 -108.96
N LYS A 244 44.84 -53.24 -108.98
CA LYS A 244 44.59 -52.47 -110.20
C LYS A 244 45.84 -51.73 -110.66
N ASP A 245 46.62 -51.19 -109.73
CA ASP A 245 47.91 -50.55 -110.01
C ASP A 245 48.93 -51.58 -110.50
N GLU A 246 48.95 -52.78 -109.93
CA GLU A 246 49.76 -53.91 -110.40
C GLU A 246 49.37 -54.36 -111.83
N LEU A 247 48.08 -54.39 -112.15
CA LEU A 247 47.57 -54.69 -113.49
C LEU A 247 47.91 -53.59 -114.51
N CYS A 248 47.84 -52.31 -114.11
CA CYS A 248 48.32 -51.20 -114.93
C CYS A 248 49.83 -51.30 -115.19
N ALA A 249 50.63 -51.65 -114.18
CA ALA A 249 52.06 -51.88 -114.33
C ALA A 249 52.37 -53.09 -115.24
N TYR A 250 51.56 -54.16 -115.18
CA TYR A 250 51.65 -55.29 -116.11
C TYR A 250 51.28 -54.90 -117.55
N MET A 251 50.21 -54.12 -117.74
CA MET A 251 49.79 -53.66 -119.07
C MET A 251 50.75 -52.63 -119.70
N GLU A 252 51.38 -51.74 -118.92
CA GLU A 252 52.44 -50.83 -119.42
C GLU A 252 53.75 -51.56 -119.74
N SER A 253 54.04 -52.66 -119.04
CA SER A 253 55.21 -53.52 -119.23
C SER A 253 55.17 -54.35 -120.53
N LYS A 254 53.99 -54.55 -121.14
CA LYS A 254 53.79 -55.50 -122.25
C LYS A 254 53.31 -54.90 -123.57
N MET A 255 53.71 -53.68 -123.92
CA MET A 255 53.59 -53.18 -125.29
C MET A 255 54.80 -53.59 -126.15
N ASN A 256 54.81 -54.87 -126.59
CA ASN A 256 55.33 -55.38 -127.86
C ASN A 256 54.94 -56.88 -128.03
N ASP A 257 54.12 -57.15 -129.05
CA ASP A 257 53.77 -58.41 -129.77
C ASP A 257 52.96 -59.57 -129.14
N GLU A 258 51.78 -59.77 -129.78
CA GLU A 258 51.04 -60.98 -130.24
C GLU A 258 50.74 -62.21 -129.34
N GLY A 259 49.49 -62.72 -129.45
CA GLY A 259 48.97 -63.94 -128.81
C GLY A 259 47.54 -63.77 -128.25
N ASP A 260 46.52 -64.38 -128.88
CA ASP A 260 45.12 -63.87 -128.99
C ASP A 260 44.02 -64.72 -128.29
N GLU A 261 44.30 -65.36 -127.15
CA GLU A 261 43.24 -66.01 -126.33
C GLU A 261 43.34 -65.71 -124.82
N GLU A 262 44.52 -65.37 -124.30
CA GLU A 262 44.69 -64.86 -122.93
C GLU A 262 44.15 -63.42 -122.79
N ARG A 263 44.37 -62.58 -123.82
CA ARG A 263 43.94 -61.17 -123.87
C ARG A 263 42.43 -60.96 -123.77
N LYS A 264 41.59 -61.88 -124.25
CA LYS A 264 40.12 -61.76 -124.12
C LYS A 264 39.65 -62.09 -122.70
N LYS A 265 40.29 -63.06 -122.03
CA LYS A 265 40.01 -63.36 -120.61
C LYS A 265 40.50 -62.23 -119.72
N GLU A 266 41.71 -61.72 -119.96
CA GLU A 266 42.26 -60.58 -119.23
C GLU A 266 41.41 -59.32 -119.43
N LEU A 267 40.92 -59.04 -120.65
CA LEU A 267 40.05 -57.89 -120.91
C LEU A 267 38.70 -58.01 -120.20
N GLU A 268 38.09 -59.21 -120.20
CA GLU A 268 36.82 -59.40 -119.51
C GLU A 268 36.98 -59.40 -117.98
N GLU A 269 38.13 -59.84 -117.46
CA GLU A 269 38.50 -59.71 -116.05
C GLU A 269 38.72 -58.25 -115.63
N VAL A 270 39.42 -57.45 -116.45
CA VAL A 270 39.57 -56.00 -116.24
C VAL A 270 38.21 -55.32 -116.20
N LYS A 271 37.29 -55.71 -117.09
CA LYS A 271 35.94 -55.13 -117.16
C LYS A 271 35.11 -55.47 -115.92
N VAL A 272 35.14 -56.72 -115.45
CA VAL A 272 34.50 -57.13 -114.18
C VAL A 272 35.10 -56.36 -112.99
N ASN A 273 36.41 -56.12 -113.00
CA ASN A 273 37.08 -55.35 -111.94
C ASN A 273 36.71 -53.85 -111.98
N ILE A 274 36.53 -53.25 -113.16
CA ILE A 274 36.05 -51.87 -113.31
C ILE A 274 34.61 -51.73 -112.81
N GLU A 275 33.74 -52.69 -113.15
CA GLU A 275 32.35 -52.72 -112.67
C GLU A 275 32.30 -52.87 -111.14
N LYS A 276 33.11 -53.76 -110.56
CA LYS A 276 33.25 -53.94 -109.11
C LYS A 276 33.78 -52.68 -108.42
N ALA A 277 34.78 -52.01 -108.99
CA ALA A 277 35.32 -50.77 -108.45
C ALA A 277 34.30 -49.62 -108.51
N THR A 278 33.50 -49.56 -109.58
CA THR A 278 32.44 -48.55 -109.73
C THR A 278 31.32 -48.78 -108.73
N ALA A 279 30.91 -50.04 -108.49
CA ALA A 279 29.95 -50.39 -107.45
C ALA A 279 30.45 -49.96 -106.04
N GLU A 280 31.73 -50.15 -105.76
CA GLU A 280 32.32 -49.76 -104.48
C GLU A 280 32.44 -48.24 -104.30
N VAL A 281 32.81 -47.50 -105.34
CA VAL A 281 32.80 -46.02 -105.32
C VAL A 281 31.39 -45.50 -105.03
N ASN A 282 30.37 -46.11 -105.61
CA ASN A 282 28.97 -45.74 -105.32
C ASN A 282 28.61 -46.03 -103.85
N ARG A 283 28.97 -47.21 -103.33
CA ARG A 283 28.75 -47.57 -101.93
C ARG A 283 29.48 -46.63 -100.94
N LEU A 284 30.67 -46.14 -101.30
CA LEU A 284 31.42 -45.16 -100.51
C LEU A 284 30.84 -43.75 -100.60
N ARG A 285 30.34 -43.35 -101.77
CA ARG A 285 29.61 -42.09 -101.93
C ARG A 285 28.37 -42.08 -101.03
N GLU A 286 27.64 -43.19 -100.97
CA GLU A 286 26.51 -43.38 -100.05
C GLU A 286 26.96 -43.27 -98.58
N ALA A 287 28.08 -43.90 -98.21
CA ALA A 287 28.64 -43.79 -96.85
C ALA A 287 29.10 -42.36 -96.49
N SER A 288 29.67 -41.62 -97.44
CA SER A 288 30.04 -40.19 -97.24
C SER A 288 28.80 -39.32 -97.03
N ALA A 289 27.73 -39.57 -97.79
CA ALA A 289 26.45 -38.88 -97.60
C ALA A 289 25.86 -39.18 -96.21
N SER A 290 25.91 -40.45 -95.76
CA SER A 290 25.50 -40.84 -94.41
C SER A 290 26.34 -40.18 -93.31
N LEU A 291 27.66 -40.09 -93.47
CA LEU A 291 28.52 -39.42 -92.49
C LEU A 291 28.24 -37.91 -92.40
N LYS A 292 28.01 -37.24 -93.53
CA LYS A 292 27.61 -35.82 -93.54
C LYS A 292 26.28 -35.61 -92.81
N LEU A 293 25.33 -36.53 -92.99
CA LEU A 293 24.07 -36.52 -92.25
C LEU A 293 24.32 -36.69 -90.74
N ASN A 294 25.16 -37.65 -90.33
CA ASN A 294 25.49 -37.87 -88.92
C ASN A 294 26.18 -36.65 -88.29
N VAL A 295 27.12 -36.00 -88.99
CA VAL A 295 27.76 -34.77 -88.50
C VAL A 295 26.75 -33.63 -88.36
N ALA A 296 25.78 -33.52 -89.28
CA ALA A 296 24.70 -32.55 -89.15
C ALA A 296 23.80 -32.87 -87.94
N GLN A 297 23.52 -34.16 -87.70
CA GLN A 297 22.75 -34.62 -86.53
C GLN A 297 23.50 -34.35 -85.22
N GLU A 298 24.79 -34.69 -85.11
CA GLU A 298 25.61 -34.42 -83.92
C GLU A 298 25.69 -32.92 -83.60
N LYS A 299 25.78 -32.07 -84.63
CA LYS A 299 25.70 -30.61 -84.45
C LYS A 299 24.38 -30.16 -83.81
N SER A 300 23.25 -30.76 -84.23
CA SER A 300 21.94 -30.48 -83.63
C SER A 300 21.83 -30.95 -82.18
N VAL A 301 22.44 -32.10 -81.85
CA VAL A 301 22.50 -32.61 -80.47
C VAL A 301 23.34 -31.68 -79.60
N LEU A 302 24.48 -31.19 -80.10
CA LEU A 302 25.32 -30.23 -79.38
C LEU A 302 24.58 -28.92 -79.08
N THR A 303 23.82 -28.40 -80.05
CA THR A 303 23.02 -27.18 -79.82
C THR A 303 21.94 -27.40 -78.78
N ASN A 304 21.28 -28.56 -78.78
CA ASN A 304 20.27 -28.90 -77.78
C ASN A 304 20.88 -29.06 -76.39
N LEU A 305 22.04 -29.72 -76.28
CA LEU A 305 22.74 -29.89 -75.02
C LEU A 305 23.17 -28.53 -74.44
N ARG A 306 23.71 -27.64 -75.27
CA ARG A 306 24.09 -26.29 -74.85
C ARG A 306 22.89 -25.49 -74.35
N GLN A 307 21.75 -25.57 -75.04
CA GLN A 307 20.52 -24.93 -74.56
C GLN A 307 20.08 -25.51 -73.21
N SER A 308 20.17 -26.84 -73.04
CA SER A 308 19.83 -27.48 -71.76
C SER A 308 20.80 -27.07 -70.63
N GLU A 309 22.09 -26.90 -70.93
CA GLU A 309 23.11 -26.38 -69.99
C GLU A 309 22.81 -24.95 -69.56
N GLU A 310 22.42 -24.09 -70.50
CA GLU A 310 22.01 -22.71 -70.21
C GLU A 310 20.76 -22.69 -69.32
N THR A 311 19.77 -23.55 -69.58
CA THR A 311 18.57 -23.68 -68.71
C THR A 311 18.91 -24.22 -67.33
N ALA A 312 19.80 -25.20 -67.22
CA ALA A 312 20.25 -25.73 -65.94
C ALA A 312 21.04 -24.67 -65.15
N SER A 313 21.88 -23.88 -65.82
CA SER A 313 22.63 -22.78 -65.20
C SER A 313 21.70 -21.69 -64.67
N ALA A 314 20.63 -21.35 -65.39
CA ALA A 314 19.61 -20.42 -64.90
C ALA A 314 18.91 -20.96 -63.65
N ALA A 315 18.54 -22.25 -63.62
CA ALA A 315 17.93 -22.88 -62.45
C ALA A 315 18.85 -22.87 -61.22
N VAL A 316 20.16 -23.08 -61.39
CA VAL A 316 21.14 -22.99 -60.30
C VAL A 316 21.17 -21.58 -59.70
N VAL A 317 21.13 -20.52 -60.52
CA VAL A 317 21.09 -19.14 -60.02
C VAL A 317 19.82 -18.88 -59.21
N THR A 318 18.66 -19.36 -59.68
CA THR A 318 17.38 -19.24 -58.95
C THR A 318 17.45 -19.95 -57.59
N LEU A 319 17.93 -21.20 -57.55
CA LEU A 319 18.10 -21.95 -56.30
C LEU A 319 19.09 -21.27 -55.35
N GLN A 320 20.13 -20.63 -55.87
CA GLN A 320 21.09 -19.89 -55.06
C GLN A 320 20.45 -18.65 -54.42
N GLU A 321 19.55 -17.95 -55.13
CA GLU A 321 18.81 -16.83 -54.56
C GLU A 321 17.83 -17.28 -53.45
N GLU A 322 17.11 -18.38 -53.67
CA GLU A 322 16.24 -18.99 -52.66
C GLU A 322 17.02 -19.47 -51.42
N LEU A 323 18.23 -20.00 -51.62
CA LEU A 323 19.12 -20.37 -50.53
C LEU A 323 19.55 -19.15 -49.69
N GLU A 324 19.84 -18.01 -50.32
CA GLU A 324 20.14 -16.79 -49.56
C GLU A 324 18.89 -16.26 -48.84
N LYS A 325 17.72 -16.26 -49.48
CA LYS A 325 16.44 -15.87 -48.84
C LYS A 325 16.14 -16.72 -47.60
N THR A 326 16.31 -18.03 -47.70
CA THR A 326 16.10 -18.96 -46.58
C THR A 326 17.13 -18.76 -45.46
N LYS A 327 18.40 -18.47 -45.78
CA LYS A 327 19.41 -18.09 -44.77
C LYS A 327 19.01 -16.84 -43.99
N TYR A 328 18.53 -15.79 -44.67
CA TYR A 328 18.03 -14.58 -44.02
C TYR A 328 16.80 -14.87 -43.14
N ALA A 329 15.85 -15.68 -43.62
CA ALA A 329 14.68 -16.08 -42.85
C ALA A 329 15.06 -16.86 -41.58
N ILE A 330 16.02 -17.79 -41.67
CA ILE A 330 16.53 -18.54 -40.51
C ILE A 330 17.18 -17.59 -39.48
N ALA A 331 17.97 -16.61 -39.94
CA ALA A 331 18.59 -15.64 -39.04
C ALA A 331 17.55 -14.77 -38.31
N PHE A 332 16.51 -14.33 -39.03
CA PHE A 332 15.40 -13.59 -38.45
C PHE A 332 14.63 -14.41 -37.40
N LEU A 333 14.30 -15.66 -37.71
CA LEU A 333 13.63 -16.56 -36.78
C LEU A 333 14.46 -16.82 -35.52
N LYS A 334 15.78 -17.00 -35.65
CA LYS A 334 16.68 -17.13 -34.49
C LYS A 334 16.68 -15.88 -33.61
N MET A 335 16.65 -14.68 -34.19
CA MET A 335 16.55 -13.43 -33.42
C MET A 335 15.24 -13.39 -32.61
N LYS A 336 14.12 -13.78 -33.24
CA LYS A 336 12.81 -13.86 -32.57
C LYS A 336 12.74 -14.94 -31.50
N GLU A 337 13.38 -16.08 -31.72
CA GLU A 337 13.51 -17.15 -30.75
C GLU A 337 14.29 -16.70 -29.50
N GLU A 338 15.41 -15.98 -29.67
CA GLU A 338 16.18 -15.43 -28.55
C GLU A 338 15.40 -14.34 -27.78
N GLU A 339 14.63 -13.51 -28.48
CA GLU A 339 13.72 -12.54 -27.86
C GLU A 339 12.64 -13.26 -27.03
N ALA A 340 12.01 -14.29 -27.60
CA ALA A 340 11.03 -15.12 -26.90
C ALA A 340 11.63 -15.84 -25.68
N ARG A 341 12.87 -16.35 -25.78
CA ARG A 341 13.60 -16.94 -24.64
C ARG A 341 13.84 -15.95 -23.51
N LYS A 342 14.22 -14.71 -23.84
CA LYS A 342 14.39 -13.64 -22.83
C LYS A 342 13.06 -13.34 -22.14
N MET A 343 11.98 -13.19 -22.91
CA MET A 343 10.64 -13.00 -22.33
C MET A 343 10.21 -14.19 -21.48
N MET A 344 10.53 -15.42 -21.88
CA MET A 344 10.24 -16.64 -21.11
C MET A 344 10.96 -16.67 -19.75
N ILE A 345 12.10 -15.98 -19.62
CA ILE A 345 12.82 -15.85 -18.34
C ILE A 345 12.28 -14.67 -17.51
N GLU A 346 11.86 -13.58 -18.15
CA GLU A 346 11.35 -12.38 -17.47
C GLU A 346 9.91 -12.53 -16.99
N LEU A 347 9.04 -13.15 -17.78
CA LEU A 347 7.62 -13.28 -17.47
C LEU A 347 7.38 -14.03 -16.13
N PRO A 348 8.05 -15.15 -15.83
CA PRO A 348 7.92 -15.81 -14.52
C PRO A 348 8.43 -14.97 -13.36
N LYS A 349 9.44 -14.11 -13.58
CA LYS A 349 9.94 -13.20 -12.54
C LYS A 349 8.92 -12.12 -12.22
N LYS A 350 8.31 -11.51 -13.25
CA LYS A 350 7.22 -10.54 -13.09
C LYS A 350 6.00 -11.17 -12.43
N LEU A 351 5.66 -12.42 -12.81
CA LEU A 351 4.56 -13.16 -12.20
C LEU A 351 4.81 -13.43 -10.72
N ARG A 352 6.02 -13.89 -10.35
CA ARG A 352 6.39 -14.10 -8.95
C ARG A 352 6.35 -12.80 -8.14
N GLN A 353 6.84 -11.70 -8.72
CA GLN A 353 6.78 -10.40 -8.06
C GLN A 353 5.33 -9.94 -7.85
N ALA A 354 4.46 -10.12 -8.84
CA ALA A 354 3.05 -9.80 -8.70
C ALA A 354 2.33 -10.70 -7.66
N GLU A 355 2.76 -11.96 -7.52
CA GLU A 355 2.28 -12.87 -6.46
C GLU A 355 2.74 -12.41 -5.07
N GLU A 356 4.01 -12.04 -4.92
CA GLU A 356 4.57 -11.47 -3.67
C GLU A 356 3.86 -10.17 -3.27
N ASP A 357 3.65 -9.25 -4.23
CA ASP A 357 2.93 -7.99 -4.00
C ASP A 357 1.46 -8.23 -3.60
N ALA A 358 0.80 -9.24 -4.19
CA ALA A 358 -0.57 -9.61 -3.85
C ALA A 358 -0.67 -10.21 -2.44
N ASP A 359 0.29 -11.04 -2.05
CA ASP A 359 0.37 -11.60 -0.69
C ASP A 359 0.66 -10.51 0.36
N GLU A 360 1.52 -9.54 0.05
CA GLU A 360 1.76 -8.39 0.93
C GLU A 360 0.48 -7.56 1.10
N ALA A 361 -0.19 -7.22 0.00
CA ALA A 361 -1.46 -6.48 0.05
C ALA A 361 -2.54 -7.23 0.85
N LYS A 362 -2.60 -8.55 0.73
CA LYS A 362 -3.51 -9.40 1.51
C LYS A 362 -3.18 -9.37 3.00
N SER A 363 -1.89 -9.44 3.37
CA SER A 363 -1.47 -9.36 4.76
C SER A 363 -1.80 -8.00 5.40
N LEU A 364 -1.61 -6.91 4.65
CA LEU A 364 -1.98 -5.55 5.08
C LEU A 364 -3.49 -5.40 5.24
N ALA A 365 -4.28 -5.93 4.30
CA ALA A 365 -5.73 -5.93 4.41
C ALA A 365 -6.22 -6.71 5.64
N GLN A 366 -5.59 -7.84 5.97
CA GLN A 366 -5.90 -8.60 7.18
C GLN A 366 -5.53 -7.84 8.46
N SER A 367 -4.37 -7.17 8.49
CA SER A 367 -4.00 -6.31 9.63
C SER A 367 -5.00 -5.18 9.83
N ALA A 368 -5.36 -4.47 8.75
CA ALA A 368 -6.33 -3.38 8.81
C ALA A 368 -7.73 -3.87 9.26
N GLN A 369 -8.13 -5.09 8.88
CA GLN A 369 -9.37 -5.69 9.37
C GLN A 369 -9.30 -6.02 10.86
N LEU A 370 -8.17 -6.53 11.36
CA LEU A 370 -7.99 -6.80 12.79
C LEU A 370 -8.04 -5.51 13.60
N GLU A 371 -7.33 -4.46 13.16
CA GLU A 371 -7.36 -3.13 13.79
C GLU A 371 -8.77 -2.51 13.78
N LEU A 372 -9.54 -2.70 12.70
CA LEU A 372 -10.92 -2.24 12.64
C LEU A 372 -11.81 -2.95 13.66
N VAL A 373 -11.64 -4.26 13.83
CA VAL A 373 -12.41 -5.03 14.82
C VAL A 373 -12.05 -4.58 16.23
N GLU A 374 -10.76 -4.39 16.53
CA GLU A 374 -10.30 -3.89 17.83
C GLU A 374 -10.88 -2.50 18.13
N ALA A 375 -10.82 -1.58 17.16
CA ALA A 375 -11.42 -0.24 17.31
C ALA A 375 -12.95 -0.30 17.49
N GLN A 376 -13.65 -1.25 16.85
CA GLN A 376 -15.08 -1.46 17.05
C GLN A 376 -15.40 -1.97 18.46
N GLU A 377 -14.60 -2.90 18.98
CA GLU A 377 -14.73 -3.41 20.36
C GLU A 377 -14.48 -2.28 21.37
N GLU A 378 -13.42 -1.49 21.21
CA GLU A 378 -13.13 -0.33 22.06
C GLU A 378 -14.25 0.72 22.01
N ALA A 379 -14.79 1.00 20.82
CA ALA A 379 -15.90 1.93 20.66
C ALA A 379 -17.18 1.42 21.35
N GLN A 380 -17.47 0.12 21.27
CA GLN A 380 -18.61 -0.48 21.95
C GLN A 380 -18.43 -0.46 23.47
N GLU A 381 -17.22 -0.74 23.96
CA GLU A 381 -16.91 -0.64 25.39
C GLU A 381 -17.05 0.81 25.89
N ALA A 382 -16.58 1.79 25.12
CA ALA A 382 -16.76 3.21 25.43
C ALA A 382 -18.24 3.61 25.46
N LYS A 383 -19.07 3.07 24.56
CA LYS A 383 -20.52 3.29 24.54
C LYS A 383 -21.21 2.71 25.79
N ASP A 384 -20.82 1.51 26.22
CA ASP A 384 -21.37 0.88 27.42
C ASP A 384 -20.99 1.66 28.69
N ARG A 385 -19.73 2.15 28.76
CA ARG A 385 -19.28 3.07 29.81
C ARG A 385 -20.09 4.38 29.80
N ALA A 386 -20.35 4.96 28.64
CA ALA A 386 -21.15 6.18 28.50
C ALA A 386 -22.59 5.96 28.98
N SER A 387 -23.25 4.86 28.60
CA SER A 387 -24.61 4.52 29.05
C SER A 387 -24.70 4.33 30.58
N THR A 388 -23.66 3.73 31.18
CA THR A 388 -23.55 3.58 32.63
C THR A 388 -23.44 4.93 33.33
N LEU A 389 -22.61 5.84 32.80
CA LEU A 389 -22.48 7.19 33.33
C LEU A 389 -23.75 8.01 33.16
N GLU A 390 -24.44 7.88 32.04
CA GLU A 390 -25.74 8.54 31.80
C GLU A 390 -26.80 8.07 32.79
N SER A 391 -26.90 6.76 33.04
CA SER A 391 -27.81 6.20 34.04
C SER A 391 -27.52 6.74 35.45
N ARG A 392 -26.23 6.86 35.82
CA ARG A 392 -25.81 7.46 37.10
C ARG A 392 -26.17 8.94 37.17
N LEU A 393 -25.99 9.70 36.09
CA LEU A 393 -26.37 11.11 36.03
C LEU A 393 -27.87 11.28 36.29
N VAL A 394 -28.72 10.48 35.64
CA VAL A 394 -30.18 10.51 35.83
C VAL A 394 -30.54 10.18 37.28
N ALA A 395 -29.92 9.16 37.87
CA ALA A 395 -30.14 8.82 39.29
C ALA A 395 -29.79 10.01 40.21
N SER A 396 -28.62 10.61 40.04
CA SER A 396 -28.21 11.79 40.82
C SER A 396 -29.14 12.99 40.60
N GLN A 397 -29.67 13.20 39.39
CA GLN A 397 -30.66 14.26 39.15
C GLN A 397 -31.98 14.00 39.88
N VAL A 398 -32.44 12.75 39.96
CA VAL A 398 -33.63 12.36 40.73
C VAL A 398 -33.39 12.58 42.22
N GLU A 399 -32.22 12.19 42.74
CA GLU A 399 -31.83 12.44 44.14
C GLU A 399 -31.78 13.93 44.46
N ILE A 400 -31.21 14.76 43.58
CA ILE A 400 -31.19 16.23 43.74
C ILE A 400 -32.62 16.80 43.77
N LYS A 401 -33.52 16.32 42.88
CA LYS A 401 -34.93 16.75 42.89
C LYS A 401 -35.63 16.33 44.18
N ALA A 402 -35.40 15.10 44.65
CA ALA A 402 -35.93 14.60 45.91
C ALA A 402 -35.41 15.41 47.11
N ALA A 403 -34.11 15.71 47.15
CA ALA A 403 -33.50 16.57 48.16
C ALA A 403 -34.10 17.97 48.16
N LYS A 404 -34.33 18.58 47.00
CA LYS A 404 -35.01 19.89 46.88
C LYS A 404 -36.46 19.87 47.38
N VAL A 405 -37.18 18.77 47.15
CA VAL A 405 -38.54 18.59 47.71
C VAL A 405 -38.48 18.45 49.23
N SER A 406 -37.54 17.64 49.74
CA SER A 406 -37.32 17.49 51.19
C SER A 406 -36.91 18.81 51.85
N GLU A 407 -36.08 19.61 51.20
CA GLU A 407 -35.68 20.94 51.66
C GLU A 407 -36.88 21.88 51.77
N LYS A 408 -37.76 21.91 50.76
CA LYS A 408 -39.01 22.69 50.81
C LYS A 408 -39.90 22.24 51.97
N LEU A 409 -40.08 20.93 52.14
CA LEU A 409 -40.92 20.36 53.20
C LEU A 409 -40.34 20.64 54.59
N ALA A 410 -39.02 20.60 54.75
CA ALA A 410 -38.33 21.03 55.96
C ALA A 410 -38.53 22.53 56.24
N LYS A 411 -38.39 23.40 55.22
CA LYS A 411 -38.67 24.85 55.35
C LYS A 411 -40.12 25.13 55.75
N GLU A 412 -41.08 24.40 55.20
CA GLU A 412 -42.50 24.50 55.58
C GLU A 412 -42.74 24.04 57.01
N SER A 413 -42.08 22.95 57.44
CA SER A 413 -42.16 22.44 58.81
C SER A 413 -41.56 23.44 59.81
N ILE A 414 -40.44 24.06 59.48
CA ILE A 414 -39.83 25.14 60.29
C ILE A 414 -40.80 26.32 60.39
N LYS A 415 -41.37 26.80 59.28
CA LYS A 415 -42.38 27.88 59.31
C LYS A 415 -43.63 27.52 60.12
N ALA A 416 -44.06 26.26 60.09
CA ALA A 416 -45.18 25.78 60.89
C ALA A 416 -44.81 25.75 62.38
N LEU A 417 -43.60 25.32 62.73
CA LEU A 417 -43.06 25.36 64.08
C LEU A 417 -42.93 26.80 64.59
N GLU A 418 -42.32 27.71 63.83
CA GLU A 418 -42.23 29.13 64.18
C GLU A 418 -43.61 29.77 64.38
N LYS A 419 -44.60 29.46 63.53
CA LYS A 419 -45.99 29.91 63.76
C LYS A 419 -46.59 29.29 65.02
N SER A 420 -46.30 28.01 65.30
CA SER A 420 -46.77 27.36 66.52
C SER A 420 -46.13 27.96 67.77
N GLU A 421 -44.83 28.27 67.74
CA GLU A 421 -44.09 28.95 68.81
C GLU A 421 -44.55 30.41 68.97
N SER A 422 -44.78 31.12 67.87
CA SER A 422 -45.31 32.49 67.86
C SER A 422 -46.78 32.55 68.33
N SER A 423 -47.56 31.48 68.18
CA SER A 423 -48.88 31.31 68.83
C SER A 423 -48.80 30.81 70.28
N ARG A 424 -47.66 30.23 70.68
CA ARG A 424 -47.35 29.77 72.05
C ARG A 424 -46.67 30.86 72.88
N SER A 425 -46.31 32.00 72.28
CA SER A 425 -45.78 33.18 72.98
C SER A 425 -46.83 33.94 73.81
N ASN A 426 -48.00 33.35 74.05
CA ASN A 426 -48.96 33.83 75.03
C ASN A 426 -49.23 32.85 76.19
N ASN A 427 -48.51 31.73 76.29
CA ASN A 427 -48.32 30.96 77.52
C ASN A 427 -47.40 29.77 77.22
N ASP A 428 -46.14 29.84 77.66
CA ASP A 428 -45.45 28.76 78.37
C ASP A 428 -43.96 29.08 78.46
N THR A 429 -43.52 29.31 79.69
CA THR A 429 -42.12 29.36 80.10
C THR A 429 -41.40 28.04 79.76
N ASN A 430 -40.21 28.16 79.17
CA ASN A 430 -39.10 27.20 79.22
C ASN A 430 -39.42 25.73 78.86
N SER A 431 -39.41 25.40 77.56
CA SER A 431 -39.21 24.01 77.11
C SER A 431 -37.71 23.64 77.19
N SER A 432 -37.14 23.59 78.39
CA SER A 432 -35.92 22.83 78.63
C SER A 432 -36.28 21.35 78.60
N VAL A 433 -36.01 20.67 77.48
CA VAL A 433 -36.19 19.22 77.35
C VAL A 433 -35.28 18.55 78.38
N THR A 434 -35.87 18.07 79.47
CA THR A 434 -35.18 17.40 80.57
C THR A 434 -35.08 15.93 80.19
N ILE A 435 -33.95 15.53 79.61
CA ILE A 435 -33.64 14.14 79.29
C ILE A 435 -33.28 13.44 80.59
N THR A 436 -33.88 12.28 80.87
CA THR A 436 -33.52 11.51 82.06
C THR A 436 -32.09 10.96 81.94
N LEU A 437 -31.42 10.72 83.08
CA LEU A 437 -30.03 10.26 83.07
C LEU A 437 -29.85 8.94 82.30
N ASP A 438 -30.83 8.06 82.36
CA ASP A 438 -30.84 6.78 81.64
C ASP A 438 -30.96 7.00 80.12
N GLU A 439 -31.84 7.91 79.68
CA GLU A 439 -31.97 8.29 78.26
C GLU A 439 -30.70 8.95 77.72
N TYR A 440 -30.01 9.78 78.52
CA TYR A 440 -28.70 10.35 78.15
C TYR A 440 -27.65 9.25 77.92
N HIS A 441 -27.58 8.25 78.80
CA HIS A 441 -26.65 7.13 78.66
C HIS A 441 -26.99 6.25 77.46
N GLU A 442 -28.27 6.00 77.17
CA GLU A 442 -28.68 5.29 75.96
C GLU A 442 -28.32 6.06 74.68
N LEU A 443 -28.58 7.37 74.65
CA LEU A 443 -28.28 8.22 73.50
C LEU A 443 -26.76 8.30 73.26
N SER A 444 -25.98 8.46 74.32
CA SER A 444 -24.51 8.46 74.29
C SER A 444 -23.96 7.11 73.80
N LYS A 445 -24.53 5.99 74.24
CA LYS A 445 -24.14 4.66 73.74
C LYS A 445 -24.50 4.47 72.27
N ARG A 446 -25.62 5.05 71.82
CA ARG A 446 -26.03 5.01 70.41
C ARG A 446 -25.12 5.87 69.53
N SER A 447 -24.73 7.06 70.00
CA SER A 447 -23.81 7.94 69.28
C SER A 447 -22.44 7.29 69.15
N TYR A 448 -21.93 6.66 70.22
CA TYR A 448 -20.64 5.97 70.20
C TYR A 448 -20.63 4.80 69.20
N LYS A 449 -21.70 4.01 69.16
CA LYS A 449 -21.84 2.92 68.16
C LYS A 449 -21.92 3.45 66.73
N ALA A 450 -22.62 4.55 66.51
CA ALA A 450 -22.69 5.19 65.20
C ALA A 450 -21.32 5.75 64.78
N GLU A 451 -20.58 6.34 65.72
CA GLU A 451 -19.21 6.83 65.52
C GLU A 451 -18.25 5.69 65.19
N GLU A 452 -18.31 4.55 65.88
CA GLU A 452 -17.51 3.36 65.54
C GLU A 452 -17.83 2.82 64.15
N GLN A 453 -19.12 2.76 63.76
CA GLN A 453 -19.51 2.35 62.41
C GLN A 453 -19.00 3.33 61.35
N ALA A 454 -19.03 4.63 61.63
CA ALA A 454 -18.47 5.65 60.74
C ALA A 454 -16.95 5.49 60.61
N ARG A 455 -16.23 5.30 61.74
CA ARG A 455 -14.78 5.05 61.75
C ARG A 455 -14.42 3.79 60.98
N ALA A 456 -15.19 2.71 61.13
CA ALA A 456 -14.97 1.47 60.37
C ALA A 456 -15.16 1.68 58.86
N ARG A 457 -16.17 2.46 58.45
CA ARG A 457 -16.38 2.82 57.02
C ARG A 457 -15.26 3.68 56.46
N VAL A 458 -14.78 4.67 57.23
CA VAL A 458 -13.64 5.51 56.84
C VAL A 458 -12.37 4.67 56.72
N ALA A 459 -12.12 3.75 57.67
CA ALA A 459 -10.97 2.85 57.60
C ALA A 459 -11.03 1.93 56.37
N ALA A 460 -12.21 1.38 56.04
CA ALA A 460 -12.40 0.56 54.84
C ALA A 460 -12.18 1.36 53.55
N ALA A 461 -12.69 2.59 53.48
CA ALA A 461 -12.47 3.48 52.34
C ALA A 461 -10.98 3.85 52.19
N ASN A 462 -10.30 4.18 53.28
CA ASN A 462 -8.86 4.47 53.27
C ASN A 462 -8.04 3.25 52.83
N SER A 463 -8.42 2.03 53.23
CA SER A 463 -7.76 0.80 52.75
C SER A 463 -7.92 0.61 51.24
N GLN A 464 -9.09 0.93 50.66
CA GLN A 464 -9.29 0.88 49.21
C GLN A 464 -8.48 1.94 48.47
N ILE A 465 -8.40 3.16 49.04
CA ILE A 465 -7.57 4.24 48.50
C ILE A 465 -6.09 3.83 48.49
N GLU A 466 -5.61 3.20 49.56
CA GLU A 466 -4.20 2.77 49.63
C GLU A 466 -3.89 1.68 48.60
N MET A 467 -4.78 0.69 48.44
CA MET A 467 -4.63 -0.32 47.38
C MET A 467 -4.64 0.29 45.97
N ALA A 468 -5.48 1.31 45.74
CA ALA A 468 -5.53 2.02 44.47
C ALA A 468 -4.23 2.80 44.21
N LYS A 469 -3.72 3.53 45.22
CA LYS A 469 -2.43 4.24 45.13
C LYS A 469 -1.26 3.30 44.87
N GLU A 470 -1.20 2.17 45.56
CA GLU A 470 -0.16 1.16 45.29
C GLU A 470 -0.26 0.60 43.86
N SER A 471 -1.47 0.48 43.31
CA SER A 471 -1.66 0.04 41.93
C SER A 471 -1.26 1.10 40.91
N GLU A 472 -1.51 2.37 41.20
CA GLU A 472 -1.07 3.50 40.41
C GLU A 472 0.47 3.56 40.36
N VAL A 473 1.13 3.50 41.52
CA VAL A 473 2.60 3.48 41.61
C VAL A 473 3.20 2.33 40.80
N ARG A 474 2.66 1.10 40.94
CA ARG A 474 3.11 -0.05 40.14
C ARG A 474 2.92 0.15 38.63
N SER A 475 1.84 0.81 38.22
CA SER A 475 1.63 1.10 36.79
C SER A 475 2.58 2.17 36.25
N LEU A 476 2.93 3.16 37.07
CA LEU A 476 3.90 4.19 36.73
C LEU A 476 5.33 3.61 36.62
N GLU A 477 5.71 2.74 37.55
CA GLU A 477 7.00 2.02 37.49
C GLU A 477 7.11 1.19 36.20
N MET A 478 6.06 0.45 35.83
CA MET A 478 6.04 -0.32 34.58
C MET A 478 6.13 0.57 33.33
N LEU A 479 5.52 1.76 33.36
CA LEU A 479 5.61 2.74 32.27
C LEU A 479 7.03 3.31 32.16
N GLU A 480 7.69 3.58 33.28
CA GLU A 480 9.08 4.04 33.31
C GLU A 480 10.03 3.00 32.72
N GLU A 481 9.90 1.72 33.11
CA GLU A 481 10.68 0.61 32.55
C GLU A 481 10.51 0.50 31.02
N LEU A 482 9.27 0.58 30.52
CA LEU A 482 9.00 0.55 29.08
C LEU A 482 9.62 1.75 28.36
N ASN A 483 9.61 2.93 28.97
CA ASN A 483 10.21 4.12 28.38
C ASN A 483 11.75 4.01 28.33
N GLU A 484 12.38 3.43 29.35
CA GLU A 484 13.81 3.11 29.35
C GLU A 484 14.15 2.09 28.24
N GLU A 485 13.38 1.01 28.10
CA GLU A 485 13.57 0.05 27.02
C GLU A 485 13.41 0.68 25.63
N LEU A 486 12.43 1.56 25.46
CA LEU A 486 12.22 2.30 24.21
C LEU A 486 13.41 3.23 23.90
N ALA A 487 13.97 3.88 24.92
CA ALA A 487 15.17 4.70 24.76
C ALA A 487 16.37 3.84 24.28
N VAL A 488 16.58 2.67 24.88
CA VAL A 488 17.64 1.74 24.46
C VAL A 488 17.42 1.22 23.03
N ARG A 489 16.18 0.87 22.66
CA ARG A 489 15.85 0.43 21.29
C ARG A 489 16.07 1.55 20.27
N ARG A 490 15.67 2.79 20.59
CA ARG A 490 15.89 3.96 19.73
C ARG A 490 17.38 4.24 19.53
N GLU A 491 18.19 4.17 20.58
CA GLU A 491 19.64 4.37 20.45
C GLU A 491 20.29 3.26 19.61
N SER A 492 19.88 2.00 19.83
CA SER A 492 20.35 0.87 19.03
C SER A 492 20.01 1.03 17.54
N LEU A 493 18.79 1.51 17.24
CA LEU A 493 18.36 1.83 15.88
C LEU A 493 19.21 2.95 15.28
N ASN A 494 19.45 4.03 16.01
CA ASN A 494 20.27 5.16 15.57
C ASN A 494 21.73 4.75 15.27
N ILE A 495 22.30 3.87 16.09
CA ILE A 495 23.62 3.29 15.82
C ILE A 495 23.60 2.45 14.55
N ALA A 496 22.58 1.61 14.36
CA ALA A 496 22.43 0.77 13.18
C ALA A 496 22.29 1.59 11.89
N THR A 497 21.45 2.64 11.89
CA THR A 497 21.27 3.53 10.75
C THR A 497 22.54 4.31 10.42
N LYS A 498 23.24 4.84 11.44
CA LYS A 498 24.52 5.52 11.26
C LYS A 498 25.60 4.59 10.68
N ASN A 499 25.62 3.32 11.10
CA ASN A 499 26.54 2.33 10.56
C ASN A 499 26.19 1.93 9.12
N ALA A 500 24.91 1.77 8.80
CA ALA A 500 24.45 1.51 7.44
C ALA A 500 24.82 2.68 6.50
N GLU A 501 24.64 3.91 6.94
CA GLU A 501 25.01 5.11 6.18
C GLU A 501 26.54 5.19 5.96
N LYS A 502 27.34 4.91 6.99
CA LYS A 502 28.81 4.81 6.82
C LYS A 502 29.22 3.71 5.84
N ALA A 503 28.56 2.55 5.87
CA ALA A 503 28.82 1.47 4.91
C ALA A 503 28.45 1.88 3.47
N ARG A 504 27.34 2.61 3.29
CA ARG A 504 26.93 3.19 2.01
C ARG A 504 27.95 4.19 1.48
N GLN A 505 28.43 5.10 2.34
CA GLN A 505 29.49 6.05 2.00
C GLN A 505 30.79 5.34 1.62
N GLY A 506 31.18 4.30 2.38
CA GLY A 506 32.35 3.47 2.06
C GLY A 506 32.21 2.74 0.72
N LYS A 507 31.02 2.23 0.38
CA LYS A 507 30.73 1.63 -0.93
C LYS A 507 30.92 2.66 -2.06
N LEU A 508 30.37 3.85 -1.90
CA LEU A 508 30.50 4.92 -2.90
C LEU A 508 31.95 5.35 -3.10
N ALA A 509 32.71 5.52 -2.03
CA ALA A 509 34.14 5.86 -2.12
C ALA A 509 34.94 4.80 -2.87
N LEU A 510 34.72 3.50 -2.59
CA LEU A 510 35.36 2.40 -3.32
C LEU A 510 34.95 2.39 -4.80
N GLU A 511 33.68 2.67 -5.10
CA GLU A 511 33.19 2.74 -6.47
C GLU A 511 33.80 3.91 -7.26
N GLU A 512 34.01 5.05 -6.60
CA GLU A 512 34.73 6.20 -7.16
C GLU A 512 36.19 5.86 -7.45
N GLU A 513 36.91 5.25 -6.51
CA GLU A 513 38.29 4.78 -6.72
C GLU A 513 38.38 3.75 -7.87
N LEU A 514 37.41 2.85 -7.97
CA LEU A 514 37.35 1.87 -9.06
C LEU A 514 37.07 2.55 -10.40
N ARG A 515 36.27 3.62 -10.42
CA ARG A 515 36.01 4.43 -11.62
C ARG A 515 37.28 5.14 -12.07
N THR A 516 38.04 5.76 -11.15
CA THR A 516 39.32 6.39 -11.48
C THR A 516 40.35 5.36 -11.93
N TRP A 517 40.44 4.20 -11.27
CA TRP A 517 41.36 3.13 -11.65
C TRP A 517 41.06 2.58 -13.05
N ARG A 518 39.78 2.38 -13.41
CA ARG A 518 39.40 1.99 -14.78
C ARG A 518 39.76 3.05 -15.81
N ALA A 519 39.55 4.33 -15.49
CA ALA A 519 39.93 5.43 -16.38
C ALA A 519 41.45 5.50 -16.59
N GLU A 520 42.23 5.30 -15.53
CA GLU A 520 43.69 5.22 -15.59
C GLU A 520 44.17 4.00 -16.40
N GLU A 521 43.55 2.82 -16.21
CA GLU A 521 43.87 1.61 -16.99
C GLU A 521 43.55 1.80 -18.48
N GLU A 522 42.40 2.40 -18.80
CA GLU A 522 42.00 2.72 -20.17
C GLU A 522 42.96 3.74 -20.81
N GLN A 523 43.35 4.77 -20.06
CA GLN A 523 44.33 5.75 -20.52
C GLN A 523 45.71 5.12 -20.74
N GLN A 524 46.19 4.24 -19.86
CA GLN A 524 47.43 3.50 -20.08
C GLN A 524 47.37 2.60 -21.32
N ARG A 525 46.24 1.92 -21.56
CA ARG A 525 46.06 1.14 -22.80
C ARG A 525 46.06 2.03 -24.05
N ASN A 526 45.44 3.20 -23.97
CA ASN A 526 45.46 4.18 -25.06
C ASN A 526 46.86 4.77 -25.30
N ASP A 527 47.63 5.03 -24.24
CA ASP A 527 49.02 5.49 -24.35
C ASP A 527 49.94 4.38 -24.91
N ILE A 528 49.75 3.12 -24.51
CA ILE A 528 50.50 1.96 -25.06
C ILE A 528 50.13 1.72 -26.53
N THR A 529 48.86 1.81 -26.89
CA THR A 529 48.41 1.63 -28.29
C THR A 529 48.84 2.79 -29.19
N THR A 530 48.82 4.04 -28.69
CA THR A 530 49.37 5.19 -29.43
C THR A 530 50.89 5.13 -29.55
N ALA A 531 51.62 4.70 -28.51
CA ALA A 531 53.06 4.45 -28.58
C ALA A 531 53.41 3.30 -29.54
N ALA A 532 52.63 2.21 -29.54
CA ALA A 532 52.79 1.10 -30.47
C ALA A 532 52.46 1.50 -31.91
N ALA A 533 51.42 2.32 -32.12
CA ALA A 533 51.08 2.86 -33.43
C ALA A 533 52.14 3.85 -33.96
N ALA A 534 52.72 4.69 -33.08
CA ALA A 534 53.83 5.58 -33.43
C ALA A 534 55.11 4.80 -33.77
N ALA A 535 55.39 3.71 -33.04
CA ALA A 535 56.51 2.81 -33.35
C ALA A 535 56.31 2.02 -34.66
N ALA A 536 55.08 1.63 -34.97
CA ALA A 536 54.73 0.97 -36.23
C ALA A 536 54.77 1.93 -37.44
N ALA A 537 54.39 3.20 -37.26
CA ALA A 537 54.49 4.23 -38.30
C ALA A 537 55.94 4.67 -38.61
N ALA A 538 56.88 4.44 -37.69
CA ALA A 538 58.30 4.67 -37.91
C ALA A 538 59.00 3.50 -38.63
N ALA A 539 58.32 2.37 -38.87
CA ALA A 539 58.89 1.15 -39.42
C ALA A 539 58.14 0.67 -40.69
N THR A 540 58.35 1.38 -41.79
CA THR A 540 58.03 0.95 -43.17
C THR A 540 59.24 1.34 -44.03
N GLU A 541 60.14 0.45 -44.47
CA GLU A 541 60.06 -0.58 -45.54
C GLU A 541 61.44 -1.36 -45.60
N PRO A 542 61.65 -2.40 -46.45
CA PRO A 542 61.26 -3.81 -46.35
C PRO A 542 62.51 -4.76 -46.27
N VAL A 543 62.31 -6.07 -46.45
CA VAL A 543 63.29 -7.13 -46.87
C VAL A 543 63.62 -8.24 -45.84
N HIS A 544 63.08 -9.42 -46.16
CA HIS A 544 63.56 -10.82 -46.06
C HIS A 544 64.15 -11.46 -44.78
N ASP A 545 63.73 -12.72 -44.66
CA ASP A 545 64.43 -13.92 -44.16
C ASP A 545 64.25 -14.40 -42.70
N LEU A 546 63.42 -15.45 -42.63
CA LEU A 546 63.72 -16.82 -42.16
C LEU A 546 63.79 -17.16 -40.66
N LEU A 547 62.98 -18.20 -40.36
CA LEU A 547 63.01 -19.19 -39.27
C LEU A 547 62.45 -18.76 -37.90
N CYS A 548 61.76 -19.59 -37.11
CA CYS A 548 61.00 -20.82 -37.27
C CYS A 548 60.38 -21.12 -35.88
N SER A 549 59.18 -21.73 -35.87
CA SER A 549 58.73 -22.75 -34.91
C SER A 549 57.74 -22.41 -33.77
N LYS A 550 56.57 -23.06 -33.91
CA LYS A 550 55.60 -23.56 -32.89
C LYS A 550 54.72 -22.53 -32.20
N GLY A 551 53.41 -22.71 -32.06
CA GLY A 551 52.57 -23.90 -32.18
C GLY A 551 51.48 -23.80 -31.11
N LYS A 552 50.21 -23.77 -31.54
CA LYS A 552 48.99 -23.55 -30.74
C LYS A 552 48.74 -24.65 -29.68
N ALA A 553 48.35 -24.21 -28.47
CA ALA A 553 47.26 -24.63 -27.53
C ALA A 553 47.04 -26.15 -27.26
N PRO A 554 46.12 -26.63 -26.36
CA PRO A 554 45.26 -25.98 -25.35
C PRO A 554 45.09 -26.81 -24.01
N LEU A 555 44.13 -26.39 -23.15
CA LEU A 555 43.25 -27.18 -22.24
C LEU A 555 43.60 -27.44 -20.74
N ASN A 556 42.58 -27.09 -19.93
CA ASN A 556 41.99 -27.76 -18.76
C ASN A 556 42.63 -27.74 -17.35
N ASN A 557 41.79 -27.25 -16.41
CA ASN A 557 41.39 -27.77 -15.08
C ASN A 557 42.45 -28.46 -14.21
N THR A 558 42.50 -28.15 -12.91
CA THR A 558 41.87 -28.95 -11.82
C THR A 558 42.22 -28.32 -10.46
N GLU A 559 41.28 -28.46 -9.54
CA GLU A 559 41.38 -28.24 -8.10
C GLU A 559 42.51 -29.04 -7.42
N THR A 560 42.79 -28.66 -6.17
CA THR A 560 43.17 -29.51 -5.03
C THR A 560 44.61 -29.39 -4.51
N GLU A 561 44.68 -28.82 -3.29
CA GLU A 561 45.51 -29.17 -2.15
C GLU A 561 47.00 -28.81 -2.04
N SER A 562 47.21 -28.03 -0.96
CA SER A 562 48.17 -28.27 0.13
C SER A 562 49.56 -27.63 0.04
N ALA A 563 49.82 -26.82 1.07
CA ALA A 563 51.07 -26.17 1.41
C ALA A 563 52.10 -27.17 1.99
N PRO A 564 53.36 -26.73 2.21
CA PRO A 564 53.64 -26.25 3.57
C PRO A 564 54.59 -25.05 3.71
N ASP A 565 54.29 -24.28 4.75
CA ASP A 565 55.16 -23.56 5.70
C ASP A 565 56.40 -22.78 5.22
N THR A 566 56.33 -21.44 5.37
CA THR A 566 57.33 -20.71 6.19
C THR A 566 56.64 -19.63 7.04
N LYS A 567 57.01 -19.60 8.33
CA LYS A 567 56.42 -18.80 9.41
C LYS A 567 57.05 -17.41 9.50
N SER A 568 56.25 -16.34 9.66
CA SER A 568 56.52 -15.31 10.68
C SER A 568 55.29 -14.50 11.14
N LYS A 569 54.90 -14.77 12.39
CA LYS A 569 54.45 -13.85 13.48
C LYS A 569 53.24 -12.89 13.30
N LYS A 570 52.08 -13.41 13.78
CA LYS A 570 51.16 -12.89 14.83
C LYS A 570 50.70 -11.40 14.79
N LYS A 571 49.39 -11.20 14.54
CA LYS A 571 48.48 -10.42 15.41
C LYS A 571 47.12 -11.11 15.52
N LYS A 572 46.65 -11.28 16.76
CA LYS A 572 45.38 -11.94 17.14
C LYS A 572 44.20 -11.02 16.83
N LYS A 573 43.18 -11.49 16.10
CA LYS A 573 41.76 -11.20 16.39
C LYS A 573 40.95 -12.46 16.13
N ARG A 574 40.21 -12.84 17.18
CA ARG A 574 39.35 -14.02 17.25
C ARG A 574 38.12 -13.81 16.39
N SER A 575 37.73 -14.87 15.69
CA SER A 575 36.47 -15.04 15.00
C SER A 575 35.28 -14.80 15.93
N LEU A 576 34.35 -13.97 15.48
CA LEU A 576 32.96 -13.96 15.90
C LEU A 576 32.28 -15.19 15.30
N PHE A 577 31.75 -16.07 16.16
CA PHE A 577 30.42 -16.69 16.09
C PHE A 577 30.28 -17.66 17.26
N PRO A 578 29.19 -17.56 18.02
CA PRO A 578 28.47 -18.75 18.42
C PRO A 578 27.09 -18.75 17.76
N ALA A 579 26.86 -19.76 16.93
CA ALA A 579 25.53 -20.24 16.62
C ALA A 579 24.95 -20.98 17.84
N LYS A 580 23.64 -20.87 18.02
CA LYS A 580 22.69 -21.59 18.92
C LYS A 580 22.08 -20.73 20.03
N VAL A 581 21.01 -20.03 19.67
CA VAL A 581 19.84 -19.92 20.55
C VAL A 581 18.76 -20.77 19.91
N VAL A 582 18.51 -21.92 20.53
CA VAL A 582 17.37 -22.79 20.23
C VAL A 582 16.14 -22.13 20.84
N MET A 583 15.14 -21.82 20.02
CA MET A 583 13.80 -21.47 20.50
C MET A 583 13.17 -22.71 21.16
N PHE A 584 12.76 -22.58 22.43
CA PHE A 584 11.82 -23.50 23.06
C PHE A 584 10.62 -22.69 23.57
N PHE A 585 9.50 -22.83 22.87
CA PHE A 585 8.19 -22.42 23.35
C PHE A 585 7.53 -23.55 24.17
N SER A 586 6.80 -23.13 25.21
CA SER A 586 5.64 -23.77 25.86
C SER A 586 5.84 -24.90 26.89
N LYS A 587 5.46 -24.60 28.15
CA LYS A 587 4.26 -25.15 28.83
C LYS A 587 4.22 -24.69 30.29
N ARG A 588 3.36 -23.72 30.62
CA ARG A 588 2.89 -23.55 32.01
C ARG A 588 1.90 -24.69 32.31
N LYS A 589 2.22 -25.51 33.32
CA LYS A 589 1.30 -26.46 33.94
C LYS A 589 0.34 -25.70 34.85
N THR A 590 -0.95 -25.89 34.64
CA THR A 590 -1.98 -25.66 35.66
C THR A 590 -1.88 -26.75 36.72
N HIS A 591 -1.92 -26.37 38.00
CA HIS A 591 -2.19 -27.29 39.11
C HIS A 591 -3.61 -27.02 39.63
N PRO A 592 -4.35 -28.08 40.02
CA PRO A 592 -5.69 -27.94 40.57
C PRO A 592 -5.60 -27.62 42.06
N THR A 593 -6.31 -26.58 42.50
CA THR A 593 -6.64 -26.40 43.91
C THR A 593 -7.80 -27.30 44.28
N LYS A 594 -7.64 -27.96 45.42
CA LYS A 594 -8.68 -28.63 46.20
C LYS A 594 -9.22 -27.64 47.23
#